data_AF-A0A920J5U6-F1
#
_entry.id   AF-A0A920J5U6-F1
#
_cell.length_a   1.000
_cell.length_b   1.000
_cell.length_c   1.000
_cell.angle_alpha   90.00
_cell.angle_beta   90.00
_cell.angle_gamma   90.00
#
_symmetry.space_group_name_H-M   'P 1'
#
loop_
_entity.id
_entity.type
_entity.pdbx_description
1 polymer ?
#
loop_
_entity_poly.entity_id
_entity_poly.type
_entity_poly.pdbx_seq_one_letter_code
_entity_poly.pdbx_strand_id
1 'polypeptide(L)'
;MVVALCLFILKRERQNIAIDYRERAPLKATRDMFLDSNGDYDKNKARFSLLSAGVPGTVAGMKFALENYGTMTWSEVIQPAIDLAEGFLVPHDLSSVTNSYKKRLQRNQATKEAYYKESGEAYLPGEVMKLADLAWSLKKKRDEGPYAFYKVI
;
A
#
# COMPACT_ATOMS: atom_id res chain seq x y z
N MET A 1 9.58 7.77 7.54
CA MET A 1 9.60 6.42 8.13
C MET A 1 8.16 6.10 8.53
N VAL A 2 7.45 5.27 7.76
CA VAL A 2 6.08 4.83 8.13
C VAL A 2 6.26 3.52 8.89
N VAL A 3 6.05 3.51 10.21
CA VAL A 3 6.18 2.27 11.00
C VAL A 3 4.93 1.42 10.73
N ALA A 4 5.13 0.19 10.27
CA ALA A 4 4.06 -0.77 10.04
C ALA A 4 4.08 -1.77 11.21
N LEU A 5 3.37 -1.42 12.29
CA LEU A 5 3.32 -2.16 13.55
C LEU A 5 1.84 -2.31 13.94
N CYS A 6 1.46 -3.49 14.42
CA CYS A 6 0.19 -3.69 15.09
C CYS A 6 0.47 -3.98 16.57
N LEU A 7 -0.07 -3.15 17.46
CA LEU A 7 0.02 -3.33 18.91
C LEU A 7 -1.40 -3.53 19.46
N PHE A 8 -1.62 -4.62 20.20
CA PHE A 8 -2.89 -4.87 20.87
C PHE A 8 -2.69 -5.67 22.15
N ILE A 9 -3.71 -5.65 23.00
CA ILE A 9 -3.73 -6.35 24.28
C ILE A 9 -4.75 -7.49 24.18
N LEU A 10 -4.30 -8.72 24.45
CA LEU A 10 -5.17 -9.85 24.65
C LEU A 10 -5.77 -9.77 26.06
N LYS A 11 -7.02 -9.31 26.15
CA LYS A 11 -7.67 -8.94 27.42
C LYS A 11 -7.75 -10.09 28.42
N ARG A 12 -8.08 -11.31 27.96
CA ARG A 12 -8.25 -12.49 28.83
C ARG A 12 -6.91 -12.98 29.37
N GLU A 13 -5.88 -12.92 28.54
CA GLU A 13 -4.52 -13.39 28.78
C GLU A 13 -3.66 -12.30 29.47
N ARG A 14 -4.13 -11.04 29.46
CA ARG A 14 -3.41 -9.85 29.92
C ARG A 14 -2.02 -9.71 29.27
N GLN A 15 -1.94 -10.07 28.00
CA GLN A 15 -0.70 -10.09 27.23
C GLN A 15 -0.66 -8.94 26.23
N ASN A 16 0.48 -8.28 26.12
CA ASN A 16 0.75 -7.28 25.09
C ASN A 16 1.41 -7.95 23.89
N ILE A 17 0.82 -7.78 22.70
CA ILE A 17 1.32 -8.35 21.45
C ILE A 17 1.73 -7.23 20.51
N ALA A 18 2.93 -7.37 19.94
CA ALA A 18 3.43 -6.53 18.87
C ALA A 18 3.71 -7.39 17.63
N ILE A 19 3.08 -7.06 16.50
CA ILE A 19 3.34 -7.70 15.21
C ILE A 19 4.11 -6.70 14.34
N ASP A 20 5.36 -7.03 14.05
CA ASP A 20 6.20 -6.28 13.12
C ASP A 20 6.04 -6.86 11.70
N TYR A 21 5.51 -6.04 10.80
CA TYR A 21 5.39 -6.33 9.37
C TYR A 21 5.97 -5.21 8.53
N ARG A 22 7.04 -4.58 9.06
CA ARG A 22 7.79 -3.56 8.38
C ARG A 22 8.41 -4.08 7.09
N GLU A 23 8.51 -3.20 6.08
CA GLU A 23 9.19 -3.55 4.85
C GLU A 23 10.65 -3.93 5.10
N ARG A 24 11.17 -4.85 4.30
CA ARG A 24 12.59 -5.24 4.33
C ARG A 24 13.33 -4.70 3.12
N ALA A 25 14.61 -4.40 3.27
CA ALA A 25 15.47 -4.11 2.13
C ALA A 25 15.46 -5.30 1.16
N PRO A 26 15.29 -5.08 -0.16
CA PRO A 26 15.38 -6.16 -1.15
C PRO A 26 16.72 -6.89 -1.10
N LEU A 27 16.78 -8.13 -1.55
CA LEU A 27 18.01 -8.96 -1.51
C LEU A 27 19.20 -8.35 -2.27
N LYS A 28 18.94 -7.51 -3.27
CA LYS A 28 19.97 -6.80 -4.06
C LYS A 28 20.31 -5.41 -3.51
N ALA A 29 19.73 -5.01 -2.38
CA ALA A 29 20.03 -3.72 -1.76
C ALA A 29 21.47 -3.73 -1.24
N THR A 30 22.17 -2.61 -1.42
CA THR A 30 23.53 -2.40 -0.94
C THR A 30 23.61 -1.09 -0.16
N ARG A 31 24.64 -0.94 0.68
CA ARG A 31 24.86 0.26 1.50
C ARG A 31 24.82 1.55 0.67
N ASP A 32 25.42 1.50 -0.53
CA ASP A 32 25.72 2.68 -1.34
C ASP A 32 24.73 2.88 -2.51
N MET A 33 23.61 2.13 -2.55
CA MET A 33 22.66 2.14 -3.68
C MET A 33 21.97 3.48 -3.94
N PHE A 34 22.07 4.42 -2.99
CA PHE A 34 21.52 5.77 -3.08
C PHE A 34 22.58 6.86 -3.22
N LEU A 35 23.83 6.49 -3.49
CA LEU A 35 24.87 7.43 -3.83
C LEU A 35 24.89 7.71 -5.34
N ASP A 36 25.38 8.88 -5.72
CA ASP A 36 25.71 9.21 -7.10
C ASP A 36 27.13 8.74 -7.48
N SER A 37 27.59 9.11 -8.67
CA SER A 37 28.92 8.73 -9.17
C SER A 37 30.08 9.33 -8.37
N ASN A 38 29.85 10.41 -7.64
CA ASN A 38 30.85 11.09 -6.82
C ASN A 38 30.86 10.54 -5.38
N GLY A 39 29.92 9.66 -5.03
CA GLY A 39 29.73 9.16 -3.68
C GLY A 39 28.81 10.03 -2.82
N ASP A 40 28.15 11.02 -3.39
CA ASP A 40 27.25 11.92 -2.67
C ASP A 40 25.82 11.38 -2.62
N TYR A 41 25.05 11.77 -1.60
CA TYR A 41 23.67 11.34 -1.42
C TYR A 41 22.74 11.83 -2.56
N ASP A 42 22.16 10.88 -3.30
CA ASP A 42 21.17 11.17 -4.34
C ASP A 42 19.73 11.08 -3.79
N LYS A 43 19.18 12.24 -3.45
CA LYS A 43 17.81 12.38 -2.95
C LYS A 43 16.75 11.87 -3.93
N ASN A 44 16.98 11.99 -5.24
CA ASN A 44 16.00 11.57 -6.24
C ASN A 44 15.94 10.04 -6.32
N LYS A 45 17.09 9.36 -6.34
CA LYS A 45 17.14 7.89 -6.22
C LYS A 45 16.50 7.41 -4.92
N ALA A 46 16.84 8.05 -3.80
CA ALA A 46 16.38 7.64 -2.47
C ALA A 46 14.89 7.84 -2.19
N ARG A 47 14.20 8.75 -2.91
CA ARG A 47 12.81 9.13 -2.58
C ARG A 47 11.81 9.06 -3.73
N PHE A 48 12.28 9.10 -4.97
CA PHE A 48 11.43 9.27 -6.16
C PHE A 48 11.75 8.26 -7.26
N SER A 49 12.31 7.11 -6.88
CA SER A 49 12.60 6.01 -7.80
C SER A 49 12.04 4.69 -7.26
N LEU A 50 11.94 3.68 -8.12
CA LEU A 50 11.55 2.33 -7.71
C LEU A 50 12.54 1.71 -6.71
N LEU A 51 13.80 2.17 -6.68
CA LEU A 51 14.81 1.72 -5.71
C LEU A 51 14.46 2.09 -4.27
N SER A 52 13.59 3.08 -4.07
CA SER A 52 13.14 3.51 -2.74
C SER A 52 12.08 2.59 -2.12
N ALA A 53 11.59 1.58 -2.86
CA ALA A 53 10.63 0.62 -2.35
C ALA A 53 11.31 -0.53 -1.59
N GLY A 54 10.87 -0.79 -0.36
CA GLY A 54 11.17 -2.03 0.35
C GLY A 54 10.21 -3.15 -0.05
N VAL A 55 10.53 -4.38 0.34
CA VAL A 55 9.63 -5.54 0.18
C VAL A 55 8.41 -5.36 1.08
N PRO A 56 7.18 -5.22 0.54
CA PRO A 56 6.01 -4.84 1.36
C PRO A 56 5.56 -5.93 2.34
N GLY A 57 5.42 -5.60 3.63
CA GLY A 57 5.01 -6.56 4.67
C GLY A 57 3.52 -6.56 5.03
N THR A 58 2.74 -5.54 4.64
CA THR A 58 1.36 -5.32 5.11
C THR A 58 0.43 -6.53 4.92
N VAL A 59 0.43 -7.16 3.75
CA VAL A 59 -0.48 -8.29 3.47
C VAL A 59 -0.15 -9.48 4.37
N ALA A 60 1.14 -9.81 4.52
CA ALA A 60 1.60 -10.87 5.42
C ALA A 60 1.28 -10.55 6.89
N GLY A 61 1.52 -9.32 7.32
CA GLY A 61 1.23 -8.88 8.70
C GLY A 61 -0.25 -8.96 9.06
N MET A 62 -1.13 -8.47 8.17
CA MET A 62 -2.57 -8.52 8.37
C MET A 62 -3.09 -9.97 8.40
N LYS A 63 -2.56 -10.84 7.52
CA LYS A 63 -2.91 -12.27 7.55
C LYS A 63 -2.46 -12.93 8.84
N PHE A 64 -1.22 -12.70 9.27
CA PHE A 64 -0.69 -13.25 10.51
C PHE A 64 -1.52 -12.82 11.73
N ALA A 65 -1.89 -11.53 11.80
CA ALA A 65 -2.76 -11.02 12.86
C ALA A 65 -4.12 -11.74 12.88
N LEU A 66 -4.75 -11.88 11.71
CA LEU A 66 -6.05 -12.54 11.58
C LEU A 66 -5.98 -14.03 11.94
N GLU A 67 -4.95 -14.75 11.49
CA GLU A 67 -4.79 -16.20 11.76
C GLU A 67 -4.60 -16.51 13.25
N ASN A 68 -3.82 -15.67 13.94
CA ASN A 68 -3.43 -15.96 15.32
C ASN A 68 -4.40 -15.35 16.34
N TYR A 69 -5.09 -14.27 15.98
CA TYR A 69 -5.84 -13.46 16.95
C TYR A 69 -7.23 -13.02 16.46
N GLY A 70 -7.55 -13.27 15.19
CA GLY A 70 -8.84 -12.89 14.60
C GLY A 70 -9.94 -13.93 14.81
N THR A 71 -11.17 -13.52 14.54
CA THR A 71 -12.36 -14.39 14.63
C THR A 71 -13.12 -14.50 13.30
N MET A 72 -12.70 -13.75 12.29
CA MET A 72 -13.31 -13.72 10.95
C MET A 72 -12.39 -14.40 9.94
N THR A 73 -12.96 -14.84 8.83
CA THR A 73 -12.22 -15.36 7.69
C THR A 73 -11.52 -14.23 6.92
N TRP A 74 -10.47 -14.59 6.18
CA TRP A 74 -9.77 -13.64 5.29
C TRP A 74 -10.71 -13.00 4.26
N SER A 75 -11.62 -13.80 3.71
CA SER A 75 -12.56 -13.32 2.69
C SER A 75 -13.55 -12.30 3.26
N GLU A 76 -14.04 -12.50 4.49
CA GLU A 76 -14.94 -11.54 5.13
C GLU A 76 -14.24 -10.20 5.40
N VAL A 77 -13.00 -10.20 5.87
CA VAL A 77 -12.32 -8.95 6.23
C VAL A 77 -11.84 -8.14 5.01
N ILE A 78 -11.54 -8.80 3.88
CA ILE A 78 -11.07 -8.12 2.67
C ILE A 78 -12.23 -7.59 1.80
N GLN A 79 -13.42 -8.19 1.90
CA GLN A 79 -14.55 -7.86 1.03
C GLN A 79 -14.93 -6.37 1.05
N PRO A 80 -15.06 -5.69 2.22
CA PRO A 80 -15.41 -4.27 2.23
C PRO A 80 -14.39 -3.38 1.49
N ALA A 81 -13.11 -3.77 1.48
CA ALA A 81 -12.07 -3.05 0.74
C ALA A 81 -12.18 -3.27 -0.77
N ILE A 82 -12.64 -4.44 -1.22
CA ILE A 82 -12.94 -4.71 -2.63
C ILE A 82 -14.09 -3.80 -3.07
N ASP A 83 -15.18 -3.77 -2.29
CA ASP A 83 -16.37 -2.98 -2.62
C ASP A 83 -16.04 -1.49 -2.75
N LEU A 84 -15.23 -0.96 -1.81
CA LEU A 84 -14.74 0.41 -1.91
C LEU A 84 -13.85 0.64 -3.13
N ALA A 85 -12.96 -0.30 -3.48
CA ALA A 85 -12.10 -0.15 -4.64
C ALA A 85 -12.89 -0.16 -5.98
N GLU A 86 -14.08 -0.78 -6.02
CA GLU A 86 -14.98 -0.72 -7.19
C GLU A 86 -15.64 0.64 -7.37
N GLY A 87 -15.72 1.44 -6.32
CA GLY A 87 -16.20 2.81 -6.38
C GLY A 87 -16.46 3.42 -5.02
N PHE A 88 -15.97 4.65 -4.80
CA PHE A 88 -16.26 5.41 -3.60
C PHE A 88 -16.34 6.91 -3.90
N LEU A 89 -17.09 7.63 -3.06
CA LEU A 89 -17.12 9.09 -3.10
C LEU A 89 -15.79 9.64 -2.58
N VAL A 90 -15.13 10.47 -3.39
CA VAL A 90 -13.84 11.05 -3.05
C VAL A 90 -14.01 11.99 -1.86
N PRO A 91 -13.29 11.74 -0.74
CA PRO A 91 -13.31 12.65 0.40
C PRO A 91 -12.43 13.88 0.11
N HIS A 92 -12.65 14.95 0.88
CA HIS A 92 -11.93 16.21 0.74
C HIS A 92 -10.41 16.04 0.84
N ASP A 93 -9.95 15.21 1.78
CA ASP A 93 -8.52 14.97 1.99
C ASP A 93 -7.85 14.28 0.81
N LEU A 94 -8.52 13.29 0.19
CA LEU A 94 -7.97 12.62 -0.99
C LEU A 94 -7.87 13.59 -2.18
N SER A 95 -8.90 14.42 -2.40
CA SER A 95 -8.86 15.46 -3.43
C SER A 95 -7.73 16.47 -3.18
N SER A 96 -7.56 16.91 -1.93
CA SER A 96 -6.49 17.84 -1.55
C SER A 96 -5.09 17.26 -1.77
N VAL A 97 -4.86 16.01 -1.37
CA VAL A 97 -3.58 15.31 -1.52
C VAL A 97 -3.26 15.06 -2.99
N THR A 98 -4.21 14.56 -3.77
CA THR A 98 -4.00 14.30 -5.21
C THR A 98 -3.74 15.59 -6.00
N ASN A 99 -4.37 16.71 -5.62
CA ASN A 99 -4.04 18.02 -6.19
C ASN A 99 -2.64 18.51 -5.77
N SER A 100 -2.31 18.43 -4.48
CA SER A 100 -1.02 18.88 -3.94
C SER A 100 0.17 18.14 -4.55
N TYR A 101 0.00 16.85 -4.87
CA TYR A 101 1.06 16.01 -5.44
C TYR A 101 0.91 15.78 -6.96
N LYS A 102 0.02 16.50 -7.65
CA LYS A 102 -0.31 16.34 -9.08
C LYS A 102 0.92 16.21 -9.97
N LYS A 103 1.83 17.20 -9.89
CA LYS A 103 3.06 17.23 -10.70
C LYS A 103 3.96 16.00 -10.48
N ARG A 104 3.94 15.39 -9.30
CA ARG A 104 4.74 14.20 -8.97
C ARG A 104 4.04 12.93 -9.40
N LEU A 105 2.77 12.76 -9.02
CA LEU A 105 2.01 11.55 -9.29
C LEU A 105 1.72 11.36 -10.78
N GLN A 106 1.63 12.43 -11.57
CA GLN A 106 1.45 12.30 -13.01
C GLN A 106 2.73 12.00 -13.80
N ARG A 107 3.90 11.91 -13.14
CA ARG A 107 5.15 11.48 -13.81
C ARG A 107 5.20 9.98 -14.08
N ASN A 108 4.38 9.20 -13.38
CA ASN A 108 4.26 7.77 -13.57
C ASN A 108 2.87 7.47 -14.14
N GLN A 109 2.85 6.68 -15.21
CA GLN A 109 1.61 6.39 -15.94
C GLN A 109 0.61 5.64 -15.08
N ALA A 110 1.04 4.62 -14.33
CA ALA A 110 0.16 3.82 -13.48
C ALA A 110 -0.50 4.67 -12.37
N THR A 111 0.24 5.59 -11.74
CA THR A 111 -0.36 6.50 -10.75
C THR A 111 -1.24 7.57 -11.38
N LYS A 112 -0.95 7.98 -12.62
CA LYS A 112 -1.82 8.89 -13.37
C LYS A 112 -3.18 8.23 -13.64
N GLU A 113 -3.16 7.04 -14.21
CA GLU A 113 -4.36 6.26 -14.54
C GLU A 113 -5.20 5.89 -13.32
N ALA A 114 -4.54 5.59 -12.19
CA ALA A 114 -5.26 5.18 -10.97
C ALA A 114 -5.97 6.35 -10.26
N TYR A 115 -5.40 7.56 -10.26
CA TYR A 115 -5.84 8.65 -9.35
C TYR A 115 -6.32 9.92 -10.05
N TYR A 116 -6.23 10.01 -11.37
CA TYR A 116 -6.64 11.20 -12.12
C TYR A 116 -7.62 10.83 -13.23
N LYS A 117 -8.47 11.79 -13.58
CA LYS A 117 -9.35 11.70 -14.75
C LYS A 117 -8.51 11.63 -16.03
N GLU A 118 -9.11 11.21 -17.13
CA GLU A 118 -8.44 11.19 -18.45
C GLU A 118 -7.92 12.58 -18.86
N SER A 119 -8.62 13.65 -18.47
CA SER A 119 -8.18 15.04 -18.64
C SER A 119 -6.88 15.38 -17.91
N GLY A 120 -6.44 14.51 -17.00
CA GLY A 120 -5.35 14.77 -16.06
C GLY A 120 -5.78 15.63 -14.88
N GLU A 121 -7.06 15.84 -14.62
CA GLU A 121 -7.54 16.53 -13.42
C GLU A 121 -7.71 15.57 -12.25
N ALA A 122 -7.53 16.09 -11.03
CA ALA A 122 -7.88 15.31 -9.84
C ALA A 122 -9.40 15.21 -9.71
N TYR A 123 -9.86 14.19 -9.01
CA TYR A 123 -11.25 14.10 -8.62
C TYR A 123 -11.57 15.11 -7.52
N LEU A 124 -12.75 15.73 -7.61
CA LEU A 124 -13.30 16.66 -6.63
C LEU A 124 -14.04 15.90 -5.52
N PRO A 125 -14.21 16.52 -4.34
CA PRO A 125 -14.97 15.90 -3.26
C PRO A 125 -16.39 15.55 -3.71
N GLY A 126 -16.85 14.34 -3.39
CA GLY A 126 -18.17 13.83 -3.79
C GLY A 126 -18.24 13.23 -5.20
N GLU A 127 -17.20 13.35 -6.02
CA GLU A 127 -17.13 12.57 -7.27
C GLU A 127 -16.82 11.10 -6.98
N VAL A 128 -17.20 10.22 -7.91
CA VAL A 128 -16.92 8.78 -7.79
C VAL A 128 -15.56 8.46 -8.43
N MET A 129 -14.65 7.91 -7.62
CA MET A 129 -13.39 7.33 -8.09
C MET A 129 -13.47 5.81 -8.03
N LYS A 130 -12.90 5.14 -9.04
CA LYS A 130 -12.77 3.68 -9.09
C LYS A 130 -11.29 3.30 -9.18
N LEU A 131 -10.88 2.29 -8.42
CA LEU A 131 -9.52 1.76 -8.41
C LEU A 131 -9.54 0.32 -8.94
N ALA A 132 -9.81 0.17 -10.24
CA ALA A 132 -10.08 -1.13 -10.87
C ALA A 132 -8.95 -2.15 -10.66
N ASP A 133 -7.69 -1.74 -10.84
CA ASP A 133 -6.52 -2.61 -10.63
C ASP A 133 -6.35 -3.02 -9.16
N LEU A 134 -6.68 -2.11 -8.23
CA LEU A 134 -6.68 -2.42 -6.81
C LEU A 134 -7.80 -3.43 -6.48
N ALA A 135 -9.01 -3.22 -7.00
CA ALA A 135 -10.14 -4.13 -6.83
C ALA A 135 -9.80 -5.53 -7.37
N TRP A 136 -9.22 -5.60 -8.57
CA TRP A 136 -8.72 -6.84 -9.16
C TRP A 136 -7.68 -7.52 -8.25
N SER A 137 -6.69 -6.77 -7.79
CA SER A 137 -5.63 -7.31 -6.93
C SER A 137 -6.17 -7.78 -5.58
N LEU A 138 -7.16 -7.10 -5.01
CA LEU A 138 -7.83 -7.51 -3.77
C LEU A 138 -8.68 -8.76 -3.97
N LYS A 139 -9.42 -8.87 -5.07
CA LYS A 139 -10.17 -10.10 -5.44
C LYS A 139 -9.23 -11.29 -5.60
N LYS A 140 -8.09 -11.12 -6.29
CA LYS A 140 -7.06 -12.17 -6.39
C LYS A 140 -6.58 -12.64 -5.03
N LYS A 141 -6.29 -11.72 -4.11
CA LYS A 141 -5.90 -12.07 -2.73
C LYS A 141 -7.02 -12.73 -1.93
N ARG A 142 -8.29 -12.40 -2.17
CA ARG A 142 -9.44 -13.05 -1.54
C ARG A 142 -9.57 -14.50 -2.01
N ASP A 143 -9.49 -14.71 -3.33
CA ASP A 143 -9.81 -15.99 -3.97
C ASP A 143 -8.65 -16.99 -3.92
N GLU A 144 -7.40 -16.51 -4.07
CA GLU A 144 -6.19 -17.34 -4.10
C GLU A 144 -5.40 -17.29 -2.78
N GLY A 145 -5.88 -16.48 -1.83
CA GLY A 145 -5.24 -16.24 -0.54
C GLY A 145 -4.21 -15.09 -0.56
N PRO A 146 -3.82 -14.59 0.63
CA PRO A 146 -2.95 -13.41 0.77
C PRO A 146 -1.56 -13.61 0.17
N TYR A 147 -1.08 -14.85 0.13
CA TYR A 147 0.24 -15.19 -0.41
C TYR A 147 0.33 -15.09 -1.93
N ALA A 148 -0.80 -14.95 -2.65
CA ALA A 148 -0.79 -14.61 -4.08
C ALA A 148 -0.04 -13.29 -4.35
N PHE A 149 -0.01 -12.37 -3.38
CA PHE A 149 0.78 -11.13 -3.47
C PHE A 149 2.31 -11.35 -3.51
N TYR A 150 2.79 -12.47 -2.98
CA TYR A 150 4.22 -12.73 -2.77
C TYR A 150 4.79 -13.79 -3.74
N LYS A 151 3.97 -14.31 -4.64
CA LYS A 151 4.39 -15.26 -5.67
C LYS A 151 4.62 -14.52 -6.98
N VAL A 152 5.65 -14.93 -7.71
CA VAL A 152 5.90 -14.45 -9.07
C VAL A 152 4.88 -15.13 -9.98
N ILE A 153 4.22 -14.34 -10.84
CA ILE A 153 3.34 -14.81 -11.92
C ILE A 153 4.22 -15.23 -13.10
#